data_AF-A0A3P5ZFT1-F1
#
_entry.id   AF-A0A3P5ZFT1-F1
#
_cell.length_a   1.000
_cell.length_b   1.000
_cell.length_c   1.000
_cell.angle_alpha   90.00
_cell.angle_beta   90.00
_cell.angle_gamma   90.00
#
_symmetry.space_group_name_H-M   'P 1'
#
loop_
_entity.id
_entity.type
_entity.pdbx_description
1 polymer ?
#
loop_
_entity_poly.entity_id
_entity_poly.type
_entity_poly.pdbx_seq_one_letter_code
_entity_poly.pdbx_strand_id
1 'polypeptide(L)'
;MTTIREIWSWNKTEEMNLVRESLRSCNYISVDTEFPGCLKETVMEASEETRYQNLRFNVDKTKPIQLGFSLFDSEGAISGTWEVNFSDFDETEDLCNEKSIAFLKRNGLDFKRIREEGVGIKDFFTEFTRMVKDEEDKKIINWVTFDGSYDLGYIIQKHDRARKASRHVTWV
;
A
#
# COMPACT_ATOMS: atom_id res chain seq x y z
N MET A 1 24.53 1.20 1.14
CA MET A 1 23.26 0.71 1.72
C MET A 1 22.24 1.81 1.52
N THR A 2 21.20 1.58 0.72
CA THR A 2 20.06 2.48 0.64
C THR A 2 19.27 2.35 1.94
N THR A 3 19.15 3.44 2.69
CA THR A 3 18.36 3.50 3.94
C THR A 3 16.88 3.46 3.60
N ILE A 4 16.09 2.67 4.34
CA ILE A 4 14.62 2.68 4.22
C ILE A 4 14.09 3.99 4.79
N ARG A 5 13.24 4.68 4.03
CA ARG A 5 12.68 5.99 4.40
C ARG A 5 11.23 5.82 4.85
N GLU A 6 10.93 6.15 6.09
CA GLU A 6 9.56 6.08 6.60
C GLU A 6 8.74 7.29 6.14
N ILE A 7 7.49 7.04 5.75
CA ILE A 7 6.50 8.07 5.43
C ILE A 7 5.44 8.09 6.54
N TRP A 8 5.46 9.18 7.30
CA TRP A 8 4.52 9.56 8.35
C TRP A 8 3.76 10.82 7.92
N SER A 9 2.71 11.21 8.67
CA SER A 9 1.93 12.42 8.33
C SER A 9 2.79 13.69 8.30
N TRP A 10 3.77 13.80 9.20
CA TRP A 10 4.58 15.00 9.38
C TRP A 10 5.68 15.19 8.32
N ASN A 11 6.16 14.13 7.67
CA ASN A 11 7.12 14.20 6.55
C ASN A 11 6.55 13.78 5.19
N LYS A 12 5.25 13.45 5.11
CA LYS A 12 4.60 12.97 3.88
C LYS A 12 4.98 13.80 2.66
N THR A 13 4.88 15.12 2.75
CA THR A 13 5.16 16.02 1.61
C THR A 13 6.61 15.92 1.13
N GLU A 14 7.58 15.85 2.04
CA GLU A 14 9.00 15.75 1.71
C GLU A 14 9.28 14.41 0.99
N GLU A 15 8.83 13.31 1.58
CA GLU A 15 9.07 11.97 1.03
C GLU A 15 8.36 11.76 -0.30
N MET A 16 7.13 12.24 -0.42
CA MET A 16 6.36 12.14 -1.68
C MET A 16 6.99 12.95 -2.82
N ASN A 17 7.72 14.02 -2.53
CA ASN A 17 8.52 14.72 -3.55
C ASN A 17 9.69 13.87 -4.05
N LEU A 18 10.40 13.19 -3.14
CA LEU A 18 11.49 12.26 -3.50
C LEU A 18 10.99 11.05 -4.30
N VAL A 19 9.81 10.54 -3.96
CA VAL A 19 9.12 9.48 -4.72
C VAL A 19 8.84 9.97 -6.15
N ARG A 20 8.28 11.18 -6.31
CA ARG A 20 8.00 11.77 -7.61
C ARG A 20 9.26 11.95 -8.45
N GLU A 21 10.35 12.43 -7.85
CA GLU A 21 11.64 12.58 -8.54
C GLU A 21 12.21 11.23 -8.99
N SER A 22 12.14 10.22 -8.13
CA SER A 22 12.62 8.87 -8.42
C SER A 22 11.82 8.19 -9.55
N LEU A 23 10.50 8.41 -9.60
CA LEU A 23 9.64 7.86 -10.65
C LEU A 23 10.01 8.37 -12.06
N ARG A 24 10.66 9.54 -12.18
CA ARG A 24 11.12 10.06 -13.48
C ARG A 24 12.10 9.11 -14.17
N SER A 25 13.02 8.51 -13.42
CA SER A 25 14.01 7.55 -13.93
C SER A 25 13.60 6.09 -13.76
N CYS A 26 12.76 5.75 -12.76
CA CYS A 26 12.38 4.35 -12.49
C CYS A 26 11.14 3.88 -13.25
N ASN A 27 11.18 2.67 -13.81
CA ASN A 27 10.06 2.01 -14.48
C ASN A 27 9.59 0.73 -13.78
N TYR A 28 10.14 0.42 -12.60
CA TYR A 28 9.72 -0.69 -11.76
C TYR A 28 9.36 -0.22 -10.35
N ILE A 29 8.31 -0.79 -9.79
CA ILE A 29 7.90 -0.64 -8.39
C ILE A 29 7.77 -2.04 -7.80
N SER A 30 8.60 -2.37 -6.81
CA SER A 30 8.31 -3.52 -5.96
C SER A 30 7.45 -3.09 -4.78
N VAL A 31 6.49 -3.92 -4.38
CA VAL A 31 5.57 -3.61 -3.26
C VAL A 31 5.39 -4.80 -2.33
N ASP A 32 5.14 -4.48 -1.07
CA ASP A 32 4.82 -5.42 0.01
C ASP A 32 3.92 -4.71 1.03
N THR A 33 2.96 -5.41 1.65
CA THR A 33 2.03 -4.80 2.61
C THR A 33 1.94 -5.56 3.92
N GLU A 34 1.93 -4.80 5.01
CA GLU A 34 1.56 -5.34 6.31
C GLU A 34 0.09 -5.04 6.58
N PHE A 35 -0.69 -6.06 6.93
CA PHE A 35 -2.13 -5.96 7.12
C PHE A 35 -2.59 -6.91 8.24
N PRO A 36 -3.81 -6.75 8.79
CA PRO A 36 -4.22 -7.41 10.02
C PRO A 36 -4.60 -8.90 9.82
N GLY A 37 -4.00 -9.57 8.84
CA GLY A 37 -4.22 -10.97 8.50
C GLY A 37 -5.54 -11.26 7.79
N CYS A 38 -5.80 -12.56 7.58
CA CYS A 38 -7.01 -13.04 6.92
C CYS A 38 -8.12 -13.31 7.94
N LEU A 39 -9.31 -12.76 7.68
CA LEU A 39 -10.55 -13.09 8.41
C LEU A 39 -11.13 -14.42 7.92
N LYS A 40 -10.97 -14.68 6.62
CA LYS A 40 -11.32 -15.95 5.98
C LYS A 40 -10.05 -16.59 5.42
N GLU A 41 -9.64 -17.69 6.04
CA GLU A 41 -8.51 -18.49 5.54
C GLU A 41 -8.91 -19.26 4.28
N THR A 42 -7.91 -19.54 3.45
CA THR A 42 -8.07 -20.25 2.19
C THR A 42 -7.20 -21.49 2.20
N VAL A 43 -7.83 -22.66 2.12
CA VAL A 43 -7.12 -23.94 2.09
C VAL A 43 -6.35 -24.11 0.78
N MET A 44 -5.31 -24.96 0.79
CA MET A 44 -4.43 -25.13 -0.37
C MET A 44 -5.18 -25.69 -1.59
N GLU A 45 -6.17 -26.54 -1.36
CA GLU A 45 -6.96 -27.22 -2.40
C GLU A 45 -8.12 -26.36 -2.91
N ALA A 46 -8.27 -25.12 -2.43
CA ALA A 46 -9.34 -24.23 -2.85
C ALA A 46 -9.23 -23.90 -4.35
N SER A 47 -10.38 -23.89 -5.03
CA SER A 47 -10.48 -23.42 -6.42
C SER A 47 -10.02 -21.97 -6.55
N GLU A 48 -9.57 -21.58 -7.74
CA GLU A 48 -9.16 -20.19 -8.02
C GLU A 48 -10.28 -19.19 -7.72
N GLU A 49 -11.52 -19.55 -8.05
CA GLU A 49 -12.70 -18.73 -7.72
C GLU A 49 -12.84 -18.53 -6.21
N THR A 50 -12.73 -19.59 -5.42
CA THR A 50 -12.80 -19.51 -3.94
C THR A 50 -11.65 -18.68 -3.39
N ARG A 51 -10.44 -18.85 -3.92
CA ARG A 51 -9.25 -18.07 -3.53
C ARG A 51 -9.48 -16.59 -3.77
N TYR A 52 -9.95 -16.22 -4.95
CA TYR A 52 -10.25 -14.83 -5.29
C TYR A 52 -11.37 -14.25 -4.42
N GLN A 53 -12.45 -15.00 -4.20
CA GLN A 53 -13.56 -14.55 -3.34
C GLN A 53 -13.11 -14.29 -1.90
N ASN A 54 -12.29 -15.18 -1.34
CA ASN A 54 -11.75 -15.01 0.01
C ASN A 54 -10.78 -13.83 0.09
N LEU A 55 -9.86 -13.70 -0.87
CA LEU A 55 -8.94 -12.58 -0.97
C LEU A 55 -9.70 -11.25 -1.03
N ARG A 56 -10.67 -11.15 -1.95
CA ARG A 56 -11.51 -9.95 -2.08
C ARG A 56 -12.26 -9.65 -0.80
N PHE A 57 -12.85 -10.66 -0.16
CA PHE A 57 -13.56 -10.49 1.10
C PHE A 57 -12.64 -9.92 2.19
N ASN A 58 -11.45 -10.50 2.36
CA ASN A 58 -10.47 -10.01 3.32
C ASN A 58 -10.09 -8.55 3.00
N VAL A 59 -9.62 -8.27 1.78
CA VAL A 59 -9.23 -6.92 1.33
C VAL A 59 -10.35 -5.87 1.45
N ASP A 60 -11.62 -6.27 1.27
CA ASP A 60 -12.79 -5.40 1.45
C ASP A 60 -13.11 -5.11 2.94
N LYS A 61 -12.71 -6.00 3.85
CA LYS A 61 -13.06 -5.96 5.28
C LYS A 61 -11.91 -5.51 6.19
N THR A 62 -10.69 -5.51 5.70
CA THR A 62 -9.50 -5.10 6.45
C THR A 62 -8.87 -3.83 5.86
N LYS A 63 -7.99 -3.22 6.65
CA LYS A 63 -7.22 -2.03 6.25
C LYS A 63 -5.73 -2.37 6.31
N PRO A 64 -4.93 -2.06 5.28
CA PRO A 64 -3.47 -2.21 5.38
C PRO A 64 -2.93 -1.26 6.45
N ILE A 65 -1.89 -1.70 7.15
CA ILE A 65 -1.23 -0.99 8.24
C ILE A 65 0.05 -0.33 7.73
N GLN A 66 0.83 -1.03 6.90
CA GLN A 66 1.99 -0.47 6.20
C GLN A 66 2.01 -0.86 4.72
N LEU A 67 2.68 -0.03 3.91
CA LEU A 67 3.06 -0.35 2.53
C LEU A 67 4.55 -0.09 2.37
N GLY A 68 5.31 -1.14 2.13
CA GLY A 68 6.69 -1.05 1.67
C GLY A 68 6.72 -0.96 0.15
N PHE A 69 7.54 -0.07 -0.40
CA PHE A 69 7.81 -0.08 -1.85
C PHE A 69 9.22 0.40 -2.20
N SER A 70 9.78 -0.13 -3.28
CA SER A 70 11.06 0.32 -3.85
C SER A 70 10.92 0.69 -5.30
N LEU A 71 11.62 1.75 -5.71
CA LEU A 71 11.67 2.23 -7.09
C LEU A 71 13.04 1.91 -7.68
N PHE A 72 13.05 1.28 -8.86
CA PHE A 72 14.28 0.91 -9.56
C PHE A 72 14.12 0.98 -11.08
N ASP A 73 15.26 1.07 -11.77
CA ASP A 73 15.34 1.06 -13.23
C ASP A 73 15.47 -0.37 -13.80
N SER A 74 15.59 -0.48 -15.13
CA SER A 74 15.70 -1.78 -15.81
C SER A 74 16.99 -2.55 -15.51
N GLU A 75 18.02 -1.88 -15.02
CA GLU A 75 19.28 -2.50 -14.61
C GLU A 75 19.25 -2.91 -13.12
N GLY A 76 18.14 -2.64 -12.42
CA GLY A 76 17.97 -2.94 -11.01
C GLY A 76 18.59 -1.90 -10.07
N ALA A 77 18.98 -0.71 -10.58
CA ALA A 77 19.49 0.35 -9.73
C ALA A 77 18.35 0.97 -8.91
N ILE A 78 18.43 0.83 -7.59
CA ILE A 78 17.42 1.32 -6.65
C ILE A 78 17.60 2.82 -6.43
N SER A 79 16.58 3.60 -6.75
CA SER A 79 16.54 5.06 -6.47
C SER A 79 16.04 5.37 -5.07
N GLY A 80 15.23 4.48 -4.48
CA GLY A 80 14.83 4.56 -3.09
C GLY A 80 13.90 3.45 -2.65
N THR A 81 13.79 3.29 -1.34
CA THR A 81 12.90 2.34 -0.66
C THR A 81 12.17 3.10 0.45
N TRP A 82 10.85 2.99 0.45
CA TRP A 82 9.97 3.68 1.38
C TRP A 82 9.08 2.70 2.13
N GLU A 83 8.75 3.06 3.36
CA GLU A 83 7.77 2.37 4.19
C GLU A 83 6.71 3.39 4.64
N VAL A 84 5.47 3.20 4.21
CA VAL A 84 4.36 4.08 4.55
C VAL A 84 3.63 3.53 5.75
N ASN A 85 3.42 4.36 6.76
CA ASN A 85 2.66 4.01 7.96
C ASN A 85 1.23 4.57 7.87
N PHE A 86 0.21 3.71 7.89
CA PHE A 86 -1.18 4.13 7.72
C PHE A 86 -1.95 4.25 9.03
N SER A 87 -2.51 5.44 9.27
CA SER A 87 -3.27 5.75 10.49
C SER A 87 -4.66 5.10 10.55
N ASP A 88 -5.19 4.55 9.46
CA ASP A 88 -6.61 4.21 9.35
C ASP A 88 -7.05 2.96 10.14
N PHE A 89 -6.11 2.06 10.49
CA PHE A 89 -6.40 0.82 11.21
C PHE A 89 -6.47 1.09 12.72
N ASP A 90 -7.53 0.57 13.35
CA ASP A 90 -7.79 0.67 14.77
C ASP A 90 -8.09 -0.70 15.36
N GLU A 91 -7.21 -1.22 16.21
CA GLU A 91 -7.31 -2.59 16.70
C GLU A 91 -8.52 -2.86 17.61
N THR A 92 -9.12 -1.82 18.19
CA THR A 92 -10.29 -1.97 19.06
C THR A 92 -11.61 -1.97 18.29
N GLU A 93 -11.62 -1.40 17.08
CA GLU A 93 -12.83 -1.18 16.28
C GLU A 93 -12.86 -2.00 14.99
N ASP A 94 -11.69 -2.24 14.37
CA ASP A 94 -11.59 -2.89 13.07
C ASP A 94 -11.48 -4.41 13.18
N LEU A 95 -12.04 -5.09 12.17
CA LEU A 95 -11.89 -6.53 12.02
C LEU A 95 -10.43 -6.89 11.76
N CYS A 96 -9.92 -7.83 12.54
CA CYS A 96 -8.55 -8.32 12.42
C CYS A 96 -8.42 -9.80 12.80
N ASN A 97 -7.32 -10.41 12.38
CA ASN A 97 -6.86 -11.68 12.89
C ASN A 97 -5.92 -11.42 14.08
N GLU A 98 -6.37 -11.73 15.30
CA GLU A 98 -5.63 -11.44 16.54
C GLU A 98 -4.20 -12.03 16.55
N LYS A 99 -4.00 -13.21 15.95
CA LYS A 99 -2.67 -13.83 15.86
C LYS A 99 -1.74 -13.02 14.97
N SER A 100 -2.27 -12.47 13.88
CA SER A 100 -1.52 -11.60 12.96
C SER A 100 -1.17 -10.28 13.65
N ILE A 101 -2.11 -9.67 14.38
CA ILE A 101 -1.84 -8.47 15.19
C ILE A 101 -0.75 -8.73 16.24
N ALA A 102 -0.86 -9.84 16.99
CA ALA A 102 0.15 -10.20 17.98
C ALA A 102 1.53 -10.44 17.34
N PHE A 103 1.57 -11.07 16.16
CA PHE A 103 2.79 -11.26 15.39
C PHE A 103 3.41 -9.92 14.99
N LEU A 104 2.63 -9.00 14.42
CA LEU A 104 3.11 -7.69 13.98
C LEU A 104 3.65 -6.85 15.14
N LYS A 105 2.93 -6.80 16.27
CA LYS A 105 3.40 -6.13 17.49
C LYS A 105 4.74 -6.69 17.98
N ARG A 106 4.88 -8.02 17.97
CA ARG A 106 6.13 -8.68 18.39
C ARG A 106 7.29 -8.39 17.44
N ASN A 107 7.02 -8.11 16.17
CA ASN A 107 8.03 -7.76 15.18
C ASN A 107 8.26 -6.24 15.03
N GLY A 108 7.75 -5.42 15.97
CA GLY A 108 8.16 -4.03 16.12
C GLY A 108 7.14 -2.99 15.66
N LEU A 109 5.95 -3.39 15.21
CA LEU A 109 4.91 -2.41 14.88
C LEU A 109 4.30 -1.80 16.14
N ASP A 110 4.48 -0.50 16.32
CA ASP A 110 3.80 0.31 17.32
C ASP A 110 2.49 0.86 16.74
N PHE A 111 1.41 0.10 16.94
CA PHE A 111 0.07 0.43 16.44
C PHE A 111 -0.45 1.76 16.98
N LYS A 112 -0.07 2.14 18.22
CA LYS A 112 -0.50 3.40 18.81
C LYS A 112 0.17 4.56 18.06
N ARG A 113 1.49 4.48 17.86
CA ARG A 113 2.22 5.48 17.08
C ARG A 113 1.75 5.55 15.63
N ILE A 114 1.52 4.40 14.98
CA ILE A 114 0.97 4.33 13.61
C ILE A 114 -0.39 5.03 13.53
N ARG A 115 -1.26 4.81 14.53
CA ARG A 115 -2.56 5.45 14.60
C ARG A 115 -2.48 6.97 14.79
N GLU A 116 -1.57 7.44 15.64
CA GLU A 116 -1.41 8.85 16.01
C GLU A 116 -0.65 9.66 14.95
N GLU A 117 0.38 9.09 14.34
CA GLU A 117 1.34 9.81 13.48
C GLU A 117 1.26 9.41 12.00
N GLY A 118 0.56 8.32 11.67
CA GLY A 118 0.52 7.76 10.31
C GLY A 118 -0.23 8.63 9.29
N VAL A 119 -0.04 8.32 8.01
CA VAL A 119 -0.71 8.96 6.88
C VAL A 119 -2.11 8.35 6.69
N GLY A 120 -3.07 9.14 6.20
CA GLY A 120 -4.36 8.60 5.77
C GLY A 120 -4.24 7.82 4.46
N ILE A 121 -4.74 6.59 4.39
CA ILE A 121 -4.70 5.71 3.20
C ILE A 121 -5.22 6.44 1.97
N LYS A 122 -6.39 7.08 2.09
CA LYS A 122 -7.03 7.78 0.95
C LYS A 122 -6.14 8.91 0.43
N ASP A 123 -5.56 9.70 1.34
CA ASP A 123 -4.73 10.84 0.99
C ASP A 123 -3.44 10.40 0.29
N PHE A 124 -2.75 9.40 0.84
CA PHE A 124 -1.58 8.78 0.21
C PHE A 124 -1.88 8.24 -1.19
N PHE A 125 -2.88 7.36 -1.33
CA PHE A 125 -3.17 6.73 -2.63
C PHE A 125 -3.72 7.71 -3.67
N THR A 126 -4.35 8.83 -3.26
CA THR A 126 -4.75 9.88 -4.20
C THR A 126 -3.53 10.53 -4.85
N GLU A 127 -2.51 10.84 -4.07
CA GLU A 127 -1.27 11.43 -4.56
C GLU A 127 -0.41 10.42 -5.32
N PHE A 128 -0.18 9.23 -4.75
CA PHE A 128 0.63 8.17 -5.35
C PHE A 128 0.07 7.72 -6.72
N THR A 129 -1.26 7.57 -6.83
CA THR A 129 -1.93 7.24 -8.10
C THR A 129 -1.66 8.28 -9.17
N ARG A 130 -1.62 9.57 -8.83
CA ARG A 130 -1.35 10.65 -9.79
C ARG A 130 0.09 10.57 -10.30
N MET A 131 1.05 10.28 -9.43
CA MET A 131 2.47 10.16 -9.82
C MET A 131 2.72 8.96 -10.73
N VAL A 132 2.12 7.81 -10.43
CA VAL A 132 2.30 6.58 -11.23
C VAL A 132 1.61 6.68 -12.59
N LYS A 133 0.59 7.55 -12.71
CA LYS A 133 -0.19 7.73 -13.94
C LYS A 133 0.28 8.85 -14.85
N ASP A 134 1.34 9.57 -14.49
CA ASP A 134 1.71 10.81 -15.17
C ASP A 134 1.65 10.65 -16.70
N GLU A 135 0.61 11.25 -17.28
CA GLU A 135 0.16 10.98 -18.65
C GLU A 135 1.08 11.65 -19.68
N GLU A 136 1.92 12.59 -19.23
CA GLU A 136 2.85 13.35 -20.07
C GLU A 136 3.95 12.44 -20.67
N ASP A 137 4.47 11.48 -19.90
CA ASP A 137 5.61 10.65 -20.29
C ASP A 137 5.23 9.29 -20.91
N LYS A 138 3.94 8.90 -20.92
CA LYS A 138 3.46 7.58 -21.39
C LYS A 138 4.27 6.39 -20.86
N LYS A 139 4.91 6.55 -19.71
CA LYS A 139 5.85 5.58 -19.14
C LYS A 139 5.08 4.38 -18.60
N ILE A 140 5.47 3.18 -19.03
CA ILE A 140 4.91 1.94 -18.48
C ILE A 140 5.63 1.63 -17.18
N ILE A 141 4.86 1.55 -16.10
CA ILE A 141 5.33 1.11 -14.78
C ILE A 141 5.08 -0.38 -14.62
N ASN A 142 6.14 -1.13 -14.31
CA ASN A 142 6.11 -2.56 -14.04
C ASN A 142 6.02 -2.79 -12.53
N TRP A 143 5.06 -3.61 -12.11
CA TRP A 143 4.87 -3.94 -10.69
C TRP A 143 5.52 -5.29 -10.38
N VAL A 144 6.26 -5.36 -9.28
CA VAL A 144 6.95 -6.56 -8.82
C VAL A 144 6.46 -6.91 -7.42
N THR A 145 6.08 -8.17 -7.21
CA THR A 145 5.58 -8.66 -5.91
C THR A 145 6.09 -10.07 -5.63
N PHE A 146 5.96 -10.53 -4.38
CA PHE A 146 6.28 -11.88 -3.94
C PHE A 146 5.10 -12.46 -3.16
N ASP A 147 4.43 -13.47 -3.71
CA ASP A 147 3.10 -13.93 -3.22
C ASP A 147 2.07 -12.78 -3.05
N GLY A 148 2.26 -11.69 -3.80
CA GLY A 148 1.60 -10.41 -3.50
C GLY A 148 0.19 -10.26 -4.05
N SER A 149 -0.58 -11.36 -4.02
CA SER A 149 -1.99 -11.34 -4.37
C SER A 149 -2.77 -10.35 -3.48
N TYR A 150 -2.47 -10.33 -2.19
CA TYR A 150 -3.04 -9.37 -1.23
C TYR A 150 -2.51 -7.95 -1.43
N ASP A 151 -1.20 -7.78 -1.66
CA ASP A 151 -0.59 -6.47 -1.90
C ASP A 151 -1.24 -5.77 -3.09
N LEU A 152 -1.33 -6.48 -4.22
CA LEU A 152 -2.01 -6.00 -5.41
C LEU A 152 -3.51 -5.77 -5.15
N GLY A 153 -4.15 -6.65 -4.38
CA GLY A 153 -5.55 -6.50 -3.96
C GLY A 153 -5.80 -5.17 -3.26
N TYR A 154 -4.98 -4.81 -2.27
CA TYR A 154 -5.07 -3.53 -1.59
C TYR A 154 -4.78 -2.37 -2.52
N ILE A 155 -3.66 -2.41 -3.27
CA ILE A 155 -3.25 -1.32 -4.15
C ILE A 155 -4.33 -1.01 -5.20
N ILE A 156 -4.85 -2.04 -5.88
CA ILE A 156 -5.91 -1.90 -6.88
C ILE A 156 -7.18 -1.32 -6.25
N GLN A 157 -7.61 -1.85 -5.10
CA GLN A 157 -8.82 -1.37 -4.43
C GLN A 157 -8.67 0.10 -3.99
N LYS A 158 -7.53 0.49 -3.39
CA LYS A 158 -7.31 1.86 -2.91
C LYS A 158 -7.15 2.83 -4.09
N HIS A 159 -6.43 2.44 -5.13
CA HIS A 159 -6.34 3.19 -6.39
C HIS A 159 -7.73 3.46 -7.00
N ASP A 160 -8.58 2.44 -7.11
CA ASP A 160 -9.92 2.58 -7.70
C ASP A 160 -10.83 3.50 -6.88
N ARG A 161 -10.75 3.43 -5.54
CA ARG A 161 -11.50 4.31 -4.65
C ARG A 161 -10.99 5.75 -4.73
N ALA A 162 -9.68 5.98 -4.78
CA ALA A 162 -9.08 7.30 -4.97
C ALA A 162 -9.52 7.94 -6.29
N ARG A 163 -9.59 7.15 -7.38
CA ARG A 163 -10.07 7.61 -8.68
C ARG A 163 -11.55 8.02 -8.66
N LYS A 164 -12.42 7.22 -8.03
CA LYS A 164 -13.86 7.52 -7.92
C LYS A 164 -14.12 8.79 -7.11
N ALA A 165 -13.37 9.02 -6.03
CA ALA A 165 -13.47 10.23 -5.23
C ALA A 165 -13.09 11.49 -6.03
N SER A 166 -12.09 11.40 -6.91
CA SER A 166 -11.65 12.52 -7.76
C SER A 166 -12.66 12.88 -8.87
N ARG A 167 -13.63 12.00 -9.18
CA ARG A 167 -14.66 12.23 -10.22
C ARG A 167 -15.95 12.88 -9.70
N HIS A 168 -16.06 13.16 -8.40
CA HIS A 168 -17.23 13.81 -7.79
C HIS A 168 -17.15 15.35 -7.77
N VAL A 169 -16.44 15.96 -8.71
CA VAL A 169 -16.62 17.38 -9.05
C VAL A 169 -17.72 17.46 -10.10
N THR A 170 -18.97 17.53 -9.66
CA THR A 170 -20.07 18.00 -10.51
C THR A 170 -19.87 19.48 -10.78
N TRP A 171 -19.71 19.85 -12.04
CA TRP A 171 -19.92 21.21 -12.49
C TRP A 171 -21.37 21.59 -12.19
N VAL A 172 -21.56 22.70 -11.47
CA VAL A 172 -22.80 23.48 -11.50
C VAL A 172 -22.65 24.51 -12.62
#